data_AF-A0A9E4F0A1-F1
#
_entry.id   AF-A0A9E4F0A1-F1
#
_cell.length_a   1.000
_cell.length_b   1.000
_cell.length_c   1.000
_cell.angle_alpha   90.00
_cell.angle_beta   90.00
_cell.angle_gamma   90.00
#
_symmetry.space_group_name_H-M   'P 1'
#
loop_
_entity.id
_entity.type
_entity.pdbx_description
1 polymer ?
#
loop_
_entity_poly.entity_id
_entity_poly.type
_entity_poly.pdbx_seq_one_letter_code
_entity_poly.pdbx_strand_id
1 'polypeptide(L)'
;EGILAGARDGALLAETSTVSPSLIKELAPQVRAQGAELMDAAVSGGVQGARAGTLTLMVGGGEAGFERLKPLIECFGKNVFHCGASGMGMLFKVVNNMLSHVNLAALT
;
A
#
# COMPACT_ATOMS: atom_id res chain seq x y z
N GLU A 1 8.42 -13.81 13.62
CA GLU A 1 9.30 -14.30 12.56
C GLU A 1 8.84 -13.72 11.22
N GLY A 2 9.74 -13.43 10.28
CA GLY A 2 9.40 -12.82 8.97
C GLY A 2 10.27 -11.60 8.64
N ILE A 3 9.87 -10.80 7.64
CA ILE A 3 10.62 -9.60 7.20
C ILE A 3 10.97 -8.67 8.36
N LEU A 4 10.07 -8.52 9.33
CA LEU A 4 10.29 -7.66 10.50
C LEU A 4 11.50 -8.09 11.35
N ALA A 5 11.79 -9.40 11.46
CA ALA A 5 12.92 -9.90 12.22
C ALA A 5 14.28 -9.57 11.56
N GLY A 6 14.29 -9.33 10.24
CA GLY A 6 15.46 -8.90 9.49
C GLY A 6 15.49 -7.41 9.15
N ALA A 7 14.50 -6.63 9.63
CA ALA A 7 14.44 -5.21 9.38
C ALA A 7 15.62 -4.51 10.08
N ARG A 8 16.26 -3.60 9.35
CA ARG A 8 17.36 -2.77 9.87
C ARG A 8 16.84 -1.39 10.22
N ASP A 9 17.58 -0.68 11.06
CA ASP A 9 17.28 0.72 11.35
C ASP A 9 17.24 1.54 10.05
N GLY A 10 16.21 2.36 9.90
CA GLY A 10 15.91 3.12 8.69
C GLY A 10 15.29 2.32 7.54
N ALA A 11 15.04 1.02 7.68
CA ALA A 11 14.39 0.22 6.64
C ALA A 11 12.96 0.73 6.34
N LEU A 12 12.54 0.56 5.09
CA LEU A 12 11.20 0.91 4.61
C LEU A 12 10.51 -0.36 4.12
N LEU A 13 9.44 -0.76 4.80
CA LEU A 13 8.64 -1.93 4.46
C LEU A 13 7.39 -1.44 3.72
N ALA A 14 7.12 -2.00 2.54
CA ALA A 14 5.93 -1.68 1.77
C ALA A 14 4.99 -2.89 1.71
N GLU A 15 3.79 -2.76 2.27
CA GLU A 15 2.75 -3.79 2.17
C GLU A 15 1.88 -3.52 0.94
N THR A 16 2.02 -4.36 -0.08
CA THR A 16 1.29 -4.23 -1.36
C THR A 16 0.13 -5.21 -1.49
N SER A 17 0.00 -6.16 -0.56
CA SER A 17 -1.08 -7.14 -0.53
C SER A 17 -2.39 -6.47 -0.11
N THR A 18 -3.52 -7.09 -0.46
CA THR A 18 -4.81 -6.64 0.05
C THR A 18 -5.01 -7.18 1.46
N VAL A 19 -4.79 -6.33 2.46
CA VAL A 19 -4.99 -6.62 3.89
C VAL A 19 -5.98 -5.64 4.51
N SER A 20 -6.45 -5.90 5.73
CA SER A 20 -7.33 -4.97 6.43
C SER A 20 -6.55 -3.71 6.88
N PRO A 21 -7.20 -2.52 6.91
CA PRO A 21 -6.60 -1.33 7.52
C PRO A 21 -6.23 -1.53 9.00
N SER A 22 -6.95 -2.41 9.72
CA SER A 22 -6.66 -2.74 11.11
C SER A 22 -5.30 -3.44 11.26
N LEU A 23 -4.97 -4.36 10.36
CA LEU A 23 -3.68 -5.06 10.38
C LEU A 23 -2.51 -4.09 10.22
N ILE A 24 -2.63 -3.14 9.29
CA ILE A 24 -1.60 -2.09 9.10
C ILE A 24 -1.41 -1.28 10.39
N LYS A 25 -2.51 -0.88 11.04
CA LYS A 25 -2.46 -0.11 12.29
C LYS A 25 -1.86 -0.91 13.45
N GLU A 26 -2.03 -2.22 13.46
CA GLU A 26 -1.44 -3.13 14.44
C GLU A 26 0.07 -3.34 14.20
N LEU A 27 0.48 -3.49 12.94
CA LEU A 27 1.87 -3.74 12.57
C LEU A 27 2.75 -2.48 12.61
N ALA A 28 2.22 -1.32 12.22
CA ALA A 28 3.03 -0.10 12.11
C ALA A 28 3.80 0.26 13.40
N PRO A 29 3.23 0.18 14.62
CA PRO A 29 3.99 0.39 15.85
C PRO A 29 5.12 -0.63 16.07
N GLN A 30 4.90 -1.89 15.71
CA GLN A 30 5.89 -2.96 15.86
C GLN A 30 7.06 -2.76 14.89
N VAL A 31 6.77 -2.32 13.66
CA VAL A 31 7.79 -1.96 12.67
C VAL A 31 8.60 -0.76 13.15
N ARG A 32 7.96 0.28 13.69
CA ARG A 32 8.65 1.45 14.28
C ARG A 32 9.53 1.09 15.47
N ALA A 33 9.10 0.16 16.31
CA ALA A 33 9.90 -0.30 17.45
C ALA A 33 11.23 -0.96 17.02
N GLN A 34 11.33 -1.42 15.77
CA GLN A 34 12.56 -1.97 15.17
C GLN A 34 13.36 -0.91 14.38
N GLY A 35 13.00 0.37 14.47
CA GLY A 35 13.66 1.45 13.73
C GLY A 35 13.27 1.54 12.25
N ALA A 36 12.25 0.79 11.82
CA ALA A 36 11.78 0.77 10.44
C ALA A 36 10.44 1.51 10.27
N GLU A 37 10.06 1.77 9.03
CA GLU A 37 8.77 2.39 8.68
C GLU A 37 7.93 1.44 7.81
N LEU A 38 6.63 1.36 8.09
CA LEU A 38 5.67 0.59 7.31
C LEU A 38 4.80 1.53 6.45
N MET A 39 4.79 1.28 5.15
CA MET A 39 3.96 1.95 4.15
C MET A 39 2.93 0.97 3.61
N ASP A 40 1.65 1.32 3.63
CA ASP A 40 0.60 0.50 3.04
C ASP A 40 0.31 0.95 1.61
N ALA A 41 0.89 0.26 0.62
CA ALA A 41 0.91 0.64 -0.79
C ALA A 41 -0.04 -0.23 -1.61
N ALA A 42 -1.33 -0.07 -1.38
CA ALA A 42 -2.36 -0.90 -2.01
C ALA A 42 -2.43 -0.68 -3.53
N VAL A 43 -2.56 -1.78 -4.29
CA VAL A 43 -2.52 -1.75 -5.77
C VAL A 43 -3.89 -1.97 -6.42
N SER A 44 -4.12 -1.39 -7.60
CA SER A 44 -5.28 -1.62 -8.48
C SER A 44 -4.84 -1.66 -9.95
N GLY A 45 -5.55 -2.43 -10.79
CA GLY A 45 -5.24 -2.59 -12.22
C GLY A 45 -4.94 -4.04 -12.67
N GLY A 46 -4.87 -4.99 -11.73
CA GLY A 46 -4.75 -6.42 -12.02
C GLY A 46 -3.45 -6.83 -12.73
N VAL A 47 -3.40 -8.08 -13.19
CA VAL A 47 -2.21 -8.67 -13.81
C VAL A 47 -1.80 -7.93 -15.09
N GLN A 48 -2.76 -7.47 -15.87
CA GLN A 48 -2.51 -6.71 -17.10
C GLN A 48 -1.83 -5.37 -16.79
N GLY A 49 -2.35 -4.62 -15.81
CA GLY A 49 -1.75 -3.36 -15.37
C GLY A 49 -0.35 -3.56 -14.80
N ALA A 50 -0.12 -4.65 -14.06
CA ALA A 50 1.20 -4.99 -13.52
C ALA A 50 2.23 -5.23 -14.65
N ARG A 51 1.87 -6.02 -15.65
CA ARG A 51 2.73 -6.29 -16.82
C ARG A 51 3.02 -5.05 -17.65
N ALA A 52 2.05 -4.14 -17.76
CA ALA A 52 2.18 -2.90 -18.52
C ALA A 52 2.87 -1.77 -17.73
N GLY A 53 3.15 -1.96 -16.43
CA GLY A 53 3.65 -0.90 -15.55
C GLY A 53 2.64 0.24 -15.33
N THR A 54 1.34 -0.07 -15.41
CA THR A 54 0.26 0.93 -15.33
C THR A 54 -0.62 0.75 -14.10
N LEU A 55 -0.11 0.14 -13.03
CA LEU A 55 -0.89 0.00 -11.80
C LEU A 55 -1.21 1.37 -11.19
N THR A 56 -2.33 1.41 -10.47
CA THR A 56 -2.66 2.51 -9.56
C THR A 56 -2.29 2.09 -8.15
N LEU A 57 -1.51 2.92 -7.46
CA LEU A 57 -1.00 2.69 -6.11
C LEU A 57 -1.60 3.76 -5.18
N MET A 58 -2.20 3.30 -4.10
CA MET A 58 -2.80 4.11 -3.04
C MET A 58 -1.98 3.88 -1.77
N VAL A 59 -1.18 4.86 -1.37
CA VAL A 59 -0.15 4.69 -0.34
C VAL A 59 -0.53 5.42 0.94
N GLY A 60 -0.70 4.69 2.03
CA GLY A 60 -0.77 5.24 3.39
C GLY A 60 0.59 5.19 4.09
N GLY A 61 0.87 6.17 4.95
CA GLY A 61 2.11 6.26 5.72
C GLY A 61 2.60 7.70 5.90
N GLY A 62 3.83 7.86 6.42
CA GLY A 62 4.45 9.17 6.56
C GLY A 62 4.85 9.77 5.20
N GLU A 63 4.87 11.10 5.11
CA GLU A 63 5.27 11.82 3.89
C GLU A 63 6.73 11.50 3.50
N ALA A 64 7.64 11.47 4.47
CA ALA A 64 9.03 11.09 4.23
C ALA A 64 9.17 9.64 3.71
N GLY A 65 8.37 8.70 4.25
CA GLY A 65 8.31 7.33 3.74
C GLY A 65 7.74 7.26 2.33
N PHE A 66 6.73 8.06 2.02
CA PHE A 66 6.13 8.14 0.68
C PHE A 66 7.14 8.64 -0.36
N GLU A 67 7.86 9.74 -0.08
CA GLU A 67 8.88 10.28 -0.99
C GLU A 67 10.01 9.29 -1.26
N ARG A 68 10.39 8.48 -0.25
CA ARG A 68 11.38 7.40 -0.41
C ARG A 68 10.84 6.21 -1.22
N LEU A 69 9.57 5.86 -1.02
CA LEU A 69 8.94 4.71 -1.65
C LEU A 69 8.60 4.96 -3.11
N LYS A 70 8.07 6.15 -3.42
CA LYS A 70 7.55 6.53 -4.74
C LYS A 70 8.46 6.17 -5.91
N PRO A 71 9.75 6.56 -5.96
CA PRO A 71 10.62 6.22 -7.09
C PRO A 71 10.85 4.71 -7.27
N LEU A 72 10.67 3.91 -6.21
CA LEU A 72 10.81 2.45 -6.28
C LEU A 72 9.58 1.78 -6.91
N ILE A 73 8.39 2.32 -6.64
CA ILE A 73 7.12 1.73 -7.06
C ILE A 73 6.60 2.27 -8.39
N GLU A 74 7.13 3.41 -8.86
CA GLU A 74 6.86 3.97 -10.18
C GLU A 74 7.33 3.09 -11.34
N CYS A 75 8.23 2.11 -11.10
CA CYS A 75 8.63 1.16 -12.13
C CYS A 75 7.50 0.21 -12.56
N PHE A 76 6.46 0.02 -11.74
CA PHE A 76 5.28 -0.79 -12.07
C PHE A 76 3.94 -0.05 -11.87
N GLY A 77 3.98 1.16 -11.31
CA GLY A 77 2.81 2.02 -11.07
C GLY A 77 2.85 3.29 -11.91
N LYS A 78 1.76 3.58 -12.62
CA LYS A 78 1.61 4.82 -13.39
C LYS A 78 0.90 5.93 -12.59
N ASN A 79 -0.03 5.56 -11.73
CA ASN A 79 -0.76 6.51 -10.88
C ASN A 79 -0.42 6.21 -9.42
N VAL A 80 0.39 7.06 -8.78
CA VAL A 80 0.83 6.85 -7.40
C VAL A 80 0.33 7.99 -6.52
N PHE A 81 -0.50 7.67 -5.53
CA PHE A 81 -1.15 8.65 -4.66
C PHE A 81 -0.74 8.45 -3.20
N HIS A 82 -0.41 9.55 -2.50
CA HIS A 82 -0.31 9.54 -1.04
C HIS A 82 -1.70 9.79 -0.45
N CYS A 83 -2.23 8.79 0.24
CA CYS A 83 -3.61 8.75 0.73
C CYS A 83 -3.74 9.19 2.20
N GLY A 84 -2.63 9.63 2.81
CA GLY A 84 -2.58 10.09 4.19
C GLY A 84 -1.88 9.09 5.12
N ALA A 85 -2.32 9.06 6.39
CA ALA A 85 -1.66 8.30 7.44
C ALA A 85 -1.71 6.77 7.22
N SER A 86 -0.96 6.04 8.06
CA SER A 86 -0.89 4.58 8.02
C SER A 86 -2.28 3.91 8.10
N GLY A 87 -2.54 3.01 7.15
CA GLY A 87 -3.80 2.30 6.95
C GLY A 87 -4.74 2.98 5.95
N MET A 88 -4.46 4.21 5.52
CA MET A 88 -5.33 4.93 4.58
C MET A 88 -5.26 4.36 3.17
N GLY A 89 -4.11 3.89 2.70
CA GLY A 89 -3.99 3.23 1.39
C GLY A 89 -4.88 1.98 1.32
N MET A 90 -4.86 1.15 2.37
CA MET A 90 -5.77 0.00 2.47
C MET A 90 -7.24 0.42 2.55
N LEU A 91 -7.57 1.50 3.28
CA LEU A 91 -8.95 2.00 3.36
C LEU A 91 -9.46 2.44 1.98
N PHE A 92 -8.65 3.20 1.23
CA PHE A 92 -8.95 3.57 -0.16
C PHE A 92 -9.14 2.33 -1.04
N LYS A 93 -8.32 1.29 -0.85
CA LYS A 93 -8.46 0.03 -1.58
C LYS A 93 -9.78 -0.68 -1.27
N VAL A 94 -10.24 -0.68 -0.02
CA VAL A 94 -11.56 -1.23 0.35
C VAL A 94 -12.66 -0.47 -0.40
N VAL A 95 -12.62 0.86 -0.40
CA VAL A 95 -13.61 1.68 -1.13
C VAL A 95 -13.56 1.41 -2.63
N ASN A 96 -12.37 1.37 -3.24
CA ASN A 96 -12.19 1.04 -4.67
C ASN A 96 -12.82 -0.31 -5.02
N ASN A 97 -12.55 -1.34 -4.21
CA ASN A 97 -13.08 -2.67 -4.46
C ASN A 97 -14.60 -2.71 -4.25
N MET A 98 -15.13 -2.03 -3.22
CA MET A 98 -16.58 -1.93 -3.00
C MET A 98 -17.27 -1.30 -4.20
N LEU A 99 -16.78 -0.16 -4.69
CA LEU A 99 -17.33 0.51 -5.88
C LEU A 99 -17.29 -0.40 -7.12
N SER A 100 -16.18 -1.13 -7.30
CA SER A 100 -16.05 -2.08 -8.40
C SER A 100 -17.12 -3.19 -8.36
N HIS A 101 -17.40 -3.72 -7.17
CA HIS A 101 -18.43 -4.76 -6.99
C HIS A 101 -19.86 -4.22 -7.14
N VAL A 102 -20.13 -3.01 -6.61
CA VAL A 102 -21.42 -2.35 -6.80
C VAL A 102 -21.68 -2.12 -8.30
N ASN A 103 -20.68 -1.61 -9.02
CA ASN A 103 -20.79 -1.40 -10.46
C ASN A 103 -21.02 -2.70 -11.23
N LEU A 104 -20.33 -3.78 -10.85
CA LEU A 104 -20.56 -5.10 -11.44
C LEU A 104 -22.01 -5.55 -11.22
N ALA A 105 -22.48 -5.54 -9.97
CA ALA A 105 -23.83 -6.00 -9.62
C ALA A 105 -24.95 -5.14 -10.21
N ALA A 106 -24.71 -3.84 -10.44
CA ALA A 106 -25.70 -2.94 -11.01
C ALA A 106 -25.82 -3.03 -12.54
N LEU A 107 -24.78 -3.50 -13.23
CA LEU A 107 -24.70 -3.57 -14.69
C LEU A 107 -24.91 -4.98 -15.25
N THR A 108 -24.93 -6.01 -14.39
CA THR A 108 -25.28 -7.40 -14.71
C THR A 108 -26.73 -7.67 -14.36
#